data_AF-A0A2D9TEB7-F1
#
_entry.id   AF-A0A2D9TEB7-F1
#
_cell.length_a   1.000
_cell.length_b   1.000
_cell.length_c   1.000
_cell.angle_alpha   90.00
_cell.angle_beta   90.00
_cell.angle_gamma   90.00
#
_symmetry.space_group_name_H-M   'P 1'
#
loop_
_entity.id
_entity.type
_entity.pdbx_description
1 polymer ?
#
loop_
_entity_poly.entity_id
_entity_poly.type
_entity_poly.pdbx_seq_one_letter_code
_entity_poly.pdbx_strand_id
1 'polypeptide(L)'
;MGAALLFGGAAGCSVFDGSLLPADGGETDGTTVETDFGPETPDTGPTGIGCTDGDRQPPPRPASNTDGPDADEIVFGLREVGLEQEAGDAWRDIGLNLDGYCSVGSVPQGECQPPDEDATLLLDGNQGIDNAFGGELFPLVDLVIEDLEATARESSAAGLGVVVLRVRKYNGELDDPRVDVTMSQSVAGFAGTAEETAPSEYTIVDYDAFEADGTTPKPAPVWEGNDWMVLRDDTFLLDDLEQPLVRDDNAYVANGVLVMSLPERVEIRFAGEENGITVRLTGARALGTISPDGQRLENVLFAGRWSINDLLQTTESLGVCPGGAQFSIFRNKLDSAADLRSDPRTAGDGVTCDALSVGVTFEGYRVRIAGISEGLDPPTDSCP
;
A
#
# COMPACT_ATOMS: atom_id res chain seq x y z
N MET A 1 41.89 -45.70 21.60
CA MET A 1 40.88 -45.83 20.53
C MET A 1 40.28 -44.44 20.41
N GLY A 2 40.79 -43.52 19.57
CA GLY A 2 40.75 -43.54 18.10
C GLY A 2 39.33 -43.15 17.67
N ALA A 3 39.03 -42.03 16.99
CA ALA A 3 39.80 -41.21 16.07
C ALA A 3 39.31 -39.74 16.07
N ALA A 4 40.23 -38.83 15.79
CA ALA A 4 39.96 -37.44 15.41
C ALA A 4 39.73 -37.37 13.89
N LEU A 5 38.77 -36.56 13.45
CA LEU A 5 38.53 -36.26 12.04
C LEU A 5 38.55 -34.75 11.82
N LEU A 6 39.54 -34.35 11.02
CA LEU A 6 39.76 -33.02 10.45
C LEU A 6 38.83 -32.79 9.27
N PHE A 7 38.20 -31.63 9.21
CA PHE A 7 37.78 -30.94 7.99
C PHE A 7 38.32 -29.51 8.13
N GLY A 8 39.12 -28.93 7.24
CA GLY A 8 39.21 -29.11 5.79
C GLY A 8 38.74 -27.82 5.14
N GLY A 9 39.54 -26.74 5.25
CA GLY A 9 39.22 -25.42 4.73
C GLY A 9 39.22 -25.39 3.20
N ALA A 10 38.14 -24.85 2.63
CA ALA A 10 38.06 -24.53 1.21
C ALA A 10 38.38 -23.04 1.03
N ALA A 11 39.62 -22.74 0.64
CA ALA A 11 39.99 -21.45 0.06
C ALA A 11 39.56 -21.46 -1.41
N GLY A 12 38.51 -20.72 -1.75
CA GLY A 12 38.10 -20.49 -3.13
C GLY A 12 39.06 -19.50 -3.81
N CYS A 13 39.79 -19.97 -4.82
CA CYS A 13 40.58 -19.14 -5.71
C CYS A 13 39.66 -18.51 -6.78
N SER A 14 39.52 -17.19 -6.81
CA SER A 14 39.08 -16.45 -8.00
C SER A 14 40.30 -15.76 -8.61
N VAL A 15 40.93 -16.40 -9.59
CA VAL A 15 41.96 -15.76 -10.43
C VAL A 15 41.20 -14.96 -11.49
N PHE A 16 41.23 -13.63 -11.35
CA PHE A 16 40.75 -12.70 -12.36
C PHE A 16 41.81 -12.62 -13.48
N ASP A 17 41.47 -13.06 -14.68
CA ASP A 17 42.32 -12.97 -15.87
C ASP A 17 41.88 -11.77 -16.72
N GLY A 18 42.58 -10.64 -16.53
CA GLY A 18 42.35 -9.40 -17.28
C GLY A 18 42.77 -9.46 -18.76
N SER A 19 43.30 -10.59 -19.25
CA SER A 19 43.67 -10.76 -20.66
C SER A 19 42.48 -11.10 -21.59
N LEU A 20 41.28 -11.28 -21.02
CA LEU A 20 40.03 -11.50 -21.78
C LEU A 20 39.21 -10.23 -22.01
N LEU A 21 39.71 -9.05 -21.64
CA LEU A 21 39.08 -7.79 -22.03
C LEU A 21 39.51 -7.43 -23.46
N PRO A 22 38.57 -7.25 -24.41
CA PRO A 22 38.89 -6.71 -25.72
C PRO A 22 39.46 -5.30 -25.57
N ALA A 23 40.60 -5.08 -26.21
CA ALA A 23 41.22 -3.77 -26.34
C ALA A 23 40.45 -2.96 -27.41
N ASP A 24 39.38 -2.29 -27.00
CA ASP A 24 38.81 -1.19 -27.77
C ASP A 24 39.52 0.09 -27.29
N GLY A 25 40.50 0.63 -28.02
CA GLY A 25 40.35 1.03 -29.41
C GLY A 25 39.86 2.47 -29.42
N GLY A 26 40.68 3.37 -28.88
CA GLY A 26 40.38 4.79 -28.86
C GLY A 26 40.30 5.35 -30.28
N GLU A 27 39.13 5.88 -30.62
CA GLU A 27 38.97 6.80 -31.74
C GLU A 27 38.12 7.97 -31.24
N THR A 28 38.81 9.09 -31.00
CA THR A 28 38.21 10.38 -30.71
C THR A 28 37.63 10.94 -31.99
N ASP A 29 36.31 10.86 -32.16
CA ASP A 29 35.60 11.70 -33.12
C ASP A 29 34.75 12.73 -32.36
N GLY A 30 35.17 13.98 -32.48
CA GLY A 30 34.58 15.12 -31.82
C GLY A 30 33.27 15.50 -32.49
N THR A 31 32.17 14.93 -32.00
CA THR A 31 30.83 15.48 -32.24
C THR A 31 30.23 15.81 -30.89
N THR A 32 30.19 17.09 -30.54
CA THR A 32 29.38 17.60 -29.45
C THR A 32 27.93 17.31 -29.77
N VAL A 33 27.40 16.23 -29.19
CA VAL A 33 25.96 16.03 -29.08
C VAL A 33 25.49 17.07 -28.08
N GLU A 34 24.95 18.18 -28.57
CA GLU A 34 24.01 18.96 -27.77
C GLU A 34 22.89 18.00 -27.39
N THR A 35 22.90 17.53 -26.15
CA THR A 35 21.72 16.92 -25.54
C THR A 35 20.68 18.03 -25.44
N ASP A 36 19.80 18.07 -26.43
CA ASP A 36 18.57 18.85 -26.44
C ASP A 36 17.69 18.35 -25.29
N PHE A 37 17.97 18.85 -24.09
CA PHE A 37 17.00 18.88 -22.99
C PHE A 37 15.97 19.96 -23.35
N GLY A 38 15.15 19.67 -24.35
CA GLY A 38 13.89 20.38 -24.52
C GLY A 38 13.12 20.32 -23.19
N PRO A 39 12.26 21.31 -22.89
CA PRO A 39 11.42 21.24 -21.70
C PRO A 39 10.66 19.92 -21.74
N GLU A 40 10.88 19.06 -20.74
CA GLU A 40 10.13 17.82 -20.59
C GLU A 40 8.67 18.23 -20.49
N THR A 41 7.90 17.97 -21.56
CA THR A 41 6.46 18.12 -21.50
C THR A 41 5.98 17.16 -20.43
N PRO A 42 5.22 17.63 -19.42
CA PRO A 42 4.65 16.76 -18.41
C PRO A 42 3.97 15.59 -19.10
N ASP A 43 4.36 14.36 -18.75
CA ASP A 43 3.69 13.16 -19.23
C ASP A 43 2.26 13.20 -18.68
N THR A 44 1.30 13.59 -19.51
CA THR A 44 -0.11 13.68 -19.11
C THR A 44 -0.76 12.31 -18.94
N GLY A 45 -0.01 11.22 -19.11
CA GLY A 45 -0.54 9.87 -19.23
C GLY A 45 -1.38 9.69 -20.50
N PRO A 46 -1.68 8.44 -20.88
CA PRO A 46 -2.71 8.20 -21.87
C PRO A 46 -4.07 8.63 -21.30
N THR A 47 -4.90 9.31 -22.08
CA THR A 47 -6.31 9.49 -21.74
C THR A 47 -7.02 8.14 -21.90
N GLY A 48 -7.67 7.66 -20.85
CA GLY A 48 -8.43 6.40 -20.89
C GLY A 48 -9.43 6.30 -22.05
N ILE A 49 -9.63 5.08 -22.55
CA ILE A 49 -10.50 4.76 -23.69
C ILE A 49 -11.96 4.93 -23.26
N GLY A 50 -12.65 5.87 -23.91
CA GLY A 50 -14.06 6.17 -23.59
C GLY A 50 -14.25 7.25 -22.52
N CYS A 51 -13.16 7.77 -21.96
CA CYS A 51 -13.20 8.76 -20.88
C CYS A 51 -13.47 10.18 -21.40
N THR A 52 -14.73 10.62 -21.40
CA THR A 52 -15.10 11.98 -21.84
C THR A 52 -14.99 13.03 -20.76
N ASP A 53 -15.13 12.64 -19.49
CA ASP A 53 -15.19 13.54 -18.34
C ASP A 53 -13.87 13.62 -17.56
N GLY A 54 -12.80 13.04 -18.12
CA GLY A 54 -11.48 12.93 -17.51
C GLY A 54 -11.12 11.49 -17.17
N ASP A 55 -9.87 11.30 -16.74
CA ASP A 55 -9.27 10.01 -16.38
C ASP A 55 -8.59 10.17 -15.02
N ARG A 56 -9.04 9.42 -14.02
CA ARG A 56 -8.53 9.51 -12.66
C ARG A 56 -7.20 8.75 -12.54
N GLN A 57 -6.13 9.46 -12.86
CA GLN A 57 -4.76 9.01 -12.66
C GLN A 57 -4.08 9.76 -11.52
N PRO A 58 -3.02 9.21 -10.92
CA PRO A 58 -2.12 9.99 -10.07
C PRO A 58 -1.57 11.20 -10.82
N PRO A 59 -1.36 12.34 -10.13
CA PRO A 59 -0.80 13.53 -10.77
C PRO A 59 0.55 13.21 -11.42
N PRO A 60 0.90 13.85 -12.54
CA PRO A 60 2.16 13.58 -13.21
C PRO A 60 3.33 13.96 -12.30
N ARG A 61 4.42 13.19 -12.42
CA ARG A 61 5.66 13.48 -11.68
C ARG A 61 6.17 14.87 -12.05
N PRO A 62 6.63 15.68 -11.07
CA PRO A 62 7.29 16.94 -11.36
C PRO A 62 8.58 16.75 -12.16
N ALA A 63 9.00 17.81 -12.85
CA ALA A 63 10.26 17.82 -13.56
C ALA A 63 11.45 17.74 -12.58
N SER A 64 12.54 17.08 -12.97
CA SER A 64 13.70 16.84 -12.10
C SER A 64 14.39 18.11 -11.58
N ASN A 65 14.16 19.26 -12.23
CA ASN A 65 14.70 20.57 -11.81
C ASN A 65 13.94 21.21 -10.63
N THR A 66 12.88 20.56 -10.16
CA THR A 66 12.16 20.94 -8.92
C THR A 66 12.76 20.29 -7.67
N ASP A 67 13.75 19.41 -7.84
CA ASP A 67 14.49 18.81 -6.73
C ASP A 67 15.25 19.87 -5.91
N GLY A 68 15.29 19.67 -4.60
CA GLY A 68 15.78 20.64 -3.62
C GLY A 68 16.55 19.97 -2.48
N PRO A 69 17.07 20.73 -1.51
CA PRO A 69 17.69 20.14 -0.33
C PRO A 69 16.64 19.41 0.52
N ASP A 70 16.95 18.19 0.95
CA ASP A 70 16.11 17.40 1.84
C ASP A 70 15.79 18.17 3.14
N ALA A 71 14.51 18.18 3.50
CA ALA A 71 14.01 18.62 4.80
C ALA A 71 14.03 17.45 5.81
N ASP A 72 13.56 17.74 7.03
CA ASP A 72 13.46 16.73 8.08
C ASP A 72 12.46 15.62 7.70
N GLU A 73 12.73 14.41 8.20
CA GLU A 73 11.86 13.26 8.03
C GLU A 73 10.44 13.53 8.51
N ILE A 74 9.47 13.01 7.77
CA ILE A 74 8.06 13.11 8.13
C ILE A 74 7.42 11.73 8.23
N VAL A 75 6.64 11.50 9.29
CA VAL A 75 5.98 10.21 9.54
C VAL A 75 4.50 10.46 9.77
N PHE A 76 3.67 9.72 9.05
CA PHE A 76 2.21 9.75 9.19
C PHE A 76 1.69 8.39 9.65
N GLY A 77 0.85 8.39 10.68
CA GLY A 77 -0.01 7.26 11.02
C GLY A 77 -1.39 7.45 10.38
N LEU A 78 -1.88 6.45 9.66
CA LEU A 78 -3.15 6.49 8.95
C LEU A 78 -4.27 5.94 9.82
N ARG A 79 -5.33 6.74 9.99
CA ARG A 79 -6.53 6.43 10.77
C ARG A 79 -7.77 6.65 9.92
N GLU A 80 -8.93 6.34 10.49
CA GLU A 80 -10.23 6.69 9.91
C GLU A 80 -10.45 6.02 8.55
N VAL A 81 -10.12 4.73 8.48
CA VAL A 81 -10.31 3.94 7.26
C VAL A 81 -11.74 4.07 6.74
N GLY A 82 -11.90 4.27 5.44
CA GLY A 82 -13.17 4.27 4.73
C GLY A 82 -13.30 3.03 3.86
N LEU A 83 -14.12 2.09 4.30
CA LEU A 83 -14.46 0.83 3.62
C LEU A 83 -15.92 0.83 3.15
N GLU A 84 -16.84 1.42 3.92
CA GLU A 84 -18.25 1.56 3.54
C GLU A 84 -18.44 2.71 2.55
N GLN A 85 -18.80 2.36 1.32
CA GLN A 85 -18.78 3.29 0.18
C GLN A 85 -20.07 3.27 -0.64
N GLU A 86 -21.07 2.48 -0.25
CA GLU A 86 -22.38 2.45 -0.93
C GLU A 86 -23.23 3.69 -0.65
N ALA A 87 -23.12 4.24 0.57
CA ALA A 87 -23.93 5.37 1.00
C ALA A 87 -23.68 6.59 0.10
N GLY A 88 -24.65 6.90 -0.76
CA GLY A 88 -24.57 8.03 -1.69
C GLY A 88 -23.63 7.82 -2.88
N ASP A 89 -23.37 6.56 -3.26
CA ASP A 89 -22.46 6.19 -4.37
C ASP A 89 -21.02 6.67 -4.18
N ALA A 90 -20.53 6.77 -2.94
CA ALA A 90 -19.19 7.29 -2.63
C ALA A 90 -18.05 6.53 -3.31
N TRP A 91 -18.24 5.22 -3.58
CA TRP A 91 -17.27 4.40 -4.32
C TRP A 91 -16.94 5.00 -5.71
N ARG A 92 -17.85 5.78 -6.30
CA ARG A 92 -17.63 6.45 -7.60
C ARG A 92 -16.57 7.53 -7.55
N ASP A 93 -16.21 8.01 -6.36
CA ASP A 93 -15.21 9.06 -6.14
C ASP A 93 -13.93 8.52 -5.47
N ILE A 94 -13.91 7.23 -5.13
CA ILE A 94 -12.83 6.57 -4.40
C ILE A 94 -12.17 5.55 -5.31
N GLY A 95 -10.93 5.80 -5.72
CA GLY A 95 -10.17 4.89 -6.57
C GLY A 95 -9.39 5.61 -7.66
N LEU A 96 -8.87 4.81 -8.59
CA LEU A 96 -8.16 5.25 -9.79
C LEU A 96 -8.76 4.52 -10.99
N ASN A 97 -8.52 5.04 -12.18
CA ASN A 97 -8.71 4.26 -13.40
C ASN A 97 -7.51 3.32 -13.56
N LEU A 98 -7.72 2.04 -13.28
CA LEU A 98 -6.69 1.01 -13.24
C LEU A 98 -6.53 0.30 -14.57
N ASP A 99 -7.58 0.18 -15.38
CA ASP A 99 -7.55 -0.51 -16.68
C ASP A 99 -7.38 0.42 -17.90
N GLY A 100 -7.51 1.73 -17.68
CA GLY A 100 -7.42 2.75 -18.72
C GLY A 100 -8.65 2.79 -19.62
N TYR A 101 -9.79 2.23 -19.20
CA TYR A 101 -11.08 2.36 -19.87
C TYR A 101 -12.00 3.25 -19.04
N CYS A 102 -13.06 3.73 -19.67
CA CYS A 102 -14.21 4.29 -18.96
C CYS A 102 -15.44 3.48 -19.36
N SER A 103 -15.86 2.56 -18.51
CA SER A 103 -17.04 1.68 -18.65
C SER A 103 -18.35 2.47 -18.51
N VAL A 104 -18.59 3.40 -19.44
CA VAL A 104 -19.79 4.24 -19.46
C VAL A 104 -20.84 3.71 -20.44
N GLY A 105 -22.09 3.58 -20.00
CA GLY A 105 -23.23 3.25 -20.86
C GLY A 105 -23.83 1.86 -20.69
N SER A 106 -24.66 1.43 -21.64
CA SER A 106 -25.46 0.19 -21.53
C SER A 106 -24.70 -1.08 -21.89
N VAL A 107 -23.52 -0.95 -22.48
CA VAL A 107 -22.60 -2.06 -22.79
C VAL A 107 -21.22 -1.60 -22.31
N PRO A 108 -20.91 -1.78 -21.00
CA PRO A 108 -19.64 -1.36 -20.45
C PRO A 108 -18.48 -2.05 -21.18
N GLN A 109 -17.42 -1.28 -21.43
CA GLN A 109 -16.17 -1.77 -21.99
C GLN A 109 -15.15 -1.79 -20.86
N GLY A 110 -14.52 -2.92 -20.63
CA GLY A 110 -13.38 -3.03 -19.72
C GLY A 110 -12.29 -3.90 -20.33
N GLU A 111 -11.21 -4.10 -19.59
CA GLU A 111 -10.07 -4.88 -20.06
C GLU A 111 -10.29 -6.41 -20.10
N CYS A 112 -11.39 -6.91 -19.51
CA CYS A 112 -11.75 -8.33 -19.42
C CYS A 112 -13.28 -8.53 -19.24
N GLN A 113 -13.74 -9.78 -19.15
CA GLN A 113 -15.13 -10.15 -18.88
C GLN A 113 -15.25 -10.88 -17.54
N PRO A 114 -16.28 -10.61 -16.70
CA PRO A 114 -16.47 -11.32 -15.44
C PRO A 114 -16.52 -12.85 -15.64
N PRO A 115 -16.02 -13.65 -14.68
CA PRO A 115 -16.17 -15.11 -14.69
C PRO A 115 -17.62 -15.59 -14.80
N ASP A 116 -18.57 -14.86 -14.21
CA ASP A 116 -20.00 -15.11 -14.37
C ASP A 116 -20.50 -14.57 -15.73
N GLU A 117 -20.87 -15.47 -16.65
CA GLU A 117 -21.34 -15.11 -18.00
C GLU A 117 -22.64 -14.29 -18.01
N ASP A 118 -23.43 -14.36 -16.93
CA ASP A 118 -24.67 -13.59 -16.78
C ASP A 118 -24.42 -12.22 -16.11
N ALA A 119 -23.22 -11.97 -15.59
CA ALA A 119 -22.86 -10.72 -14.97
C ALA A 119 -22.50 -9.63 -16.00
N THR A 120 -22.78 -8.39 -15.62
CA THR A 120 -22.33 -7.20 -16.35
C THR A 120 -21.26 -6.51 -15.53
N LEU A 121 -20.21 -6.01 -16.19
CA LEU A 121 -19.22 -5.14 -15.55
C LEU A 121 -19.91 -3.99 -14.82
N LEU A 122 -19.41 -3.66 -13.63
CA LEU A 122 -19.82 -2.46 -12.93
C LEU A 122 -19.49 -1.25 -13.81
N LEU A 123 -20.39 -0.27 -13.86
CA LEU A 123 -20.10 0.99 -14.54
C LEU A 123 -19.09 1.77 -13.72
N ASP A 124 -18.05 2.31 -14.34
CA ASP A 124 -17.04 3.05 -13.60
C ASP A 124 -17.61 4.25 -12.83
N GLY A 125 -16.84 4.65 -11.83
CA GLY A 125 -17.03 5.90 -11.12
C GLY A 125 -16.73 7.13 -11.99
N ASN A 126 -16.70 8.28 -11.32
CA ASN A 126 -16.36 9.53 -11.96
C ASN A 126 -14.93 9.45 -12.54
N GLN A 127 -14.72 9.96 -13.75
CA GLN A 127 -13.41 9.94 -14.43
C GLN A 127 -12.82 8.52 -14.63
N GLY A 128 -13.66 7.50 -14.81
CA GLY A 128 -13.20 6.12 -15.06
C GLY A 128 -12.67 5.41 -13.83
N ILE A 129 -13.10 5.81 -12.63
CA ILE A 129 -12.65 5.16 -11.40
C ILE A 129 -13.12 3.71 -11.34
N ASP A 130 -12.17 2.79 -11.19
CA ASP A 130 -12.41 1.38 -10.90
C ASP A 130 -12.44 1.16 -9.38
N ASN A 131 -13.59 0.72 -8.86
CA ASN A 131 -13.72 0.35 -7.44
C ASN A 131 -14.90 -0.61 -7.19
N ALA A 132 -14.84 -1.78 -7.83
CA ALA A 132 -15.78 -2.88 -7.63
C ALA A 132 -15.80 -3.39 -6.18
N PHE A 133 -14.70 -3.25 -5.43
CA PHE A 133 -14.70 -3.51 -3.99
C PHE A 133 -15.77 -2.69 -3.27
N GLY A 134 -15.74 -1.36 -3.40
CA GLY A 134 -16.67 -0.47 -2.70
C GLY A 134 -18.10 -0.54 -3.26
N GLY A 135 -18.25 -0.72 -4.58
CA GLY A 135 -19.54 -0.70 -5.25
C GLY A 135 -20.30 -2.03 -5.26
N GLU A 136 -19.61 -3.17 -5.16
CA GLU A 136 -20.24 -4.50 -5.28
C GLU A 136 -19.88 -5.45 -4.14
N LEU A 137 -18.63 -5.50 -3.67
CA LEU A 137 -18.19 -6.52 -2.70
C LEU A 137 -18.42 -6.13 -1.24
N PHE A 138 -18.06 -4.91 -0.84
CA PHE A 138 -18.14 -4.45 0.54
C PHE A 138 -19.52 -4.62 1.21
N PRO A 139 -20.67 -4.32 0.56
CA PRO A 139 -21.99 -4.63 1.15
C PRO A 139 -22.17 -6.10 1.57
N LEU A 140 -21.55 -7.04 0.86
CA LEU A 140 -21.58 -8.45 1.28
C LEU A 140 -20.62 -8.70 2.45
N VAL A 141 -19.45 -8.06 2.46
CA VAL A 141 -18.47 -8.16 3.55
C VAL A 141 -19.08 -7.65 4.86
N ASP A 142 -19.74 -6.51 4.84
CA ASP A 142 -20.37 -5.89 6.01
C ASP A 142 -21.52 -6.75 6.59
N LEU A 143 -22.25 -7.47 5.73
CA LEU A 143 -23.27 -8.44 6.17
C LEU A 143 -22.68 -9.67 6.88
N VAL A 144 -21.42 -10.01 6.60
CA VAL A 144 -20.76 -11.20 7.17
C VAL A 144 -19.91 -10.81 8.39
N ILE A 145 -19.31 -9.63 8.37
CA ILE A 145 -18.49 -9.07 9.44
C ILE A 145 -19.12 -7.74 9.82
N GLU A 146 -20.09 -7.83 10.73
CA GLU A 146 -20.77 -6.64 11.25
C GLU A 146 -19.73 -5.67 11.85
N ASP A 147 -19.91 -4.38 11.56
CA ASP A 147 -19.11 -3.29 12.11
C ASP A 147 -17.60 -3.31 11.73
N LEU A 148 -17.20 -3.99 10.65
CA LEU A 148 -15.79 -4.10 10.23
C LEU A 148 -15.07 -2.74 10.16
N GLU A 149 -15.69 -1.73 9.53
CA GLU A 149 -15.12 -0.38 9.45
C GLU A 149 -14.99 0.26 10.85
N ALA A 150 -16.03 0.14 11.69
CA ALA A 150 -16.03 0.73 13.02
C ALA A 150 -14.95 0.10 13.91
N THR A 151 -14.80 -1.23 13.90
CA THR A 151 -13.74 -1.94 14.62
C THR A 151 -12.35 -1.57 14.13
N ALA A 152 -12.16 -1.44 12.81
CA ALA A 152 -10.88 -1.00 12.25
C ALA A 152 -10.55 0.45 12.64
N ARG A 153 -11.56 1.33 12.70
CA ARG A 153 -11.40 2.71 13.18
C ARG A 153 -11.09 2.78 14.68
N GLU A 154 -11.71 1.94 15.50
CA GLU A 154 -11.43 1.87 16.93
C GLU A 154 -10.00 1.37 17.19
N SER A 155 -9.60 0.29 16.51
CA SER A 155 -8.23 -0.26 16.60
C SER A 155 -7.18 0.76 16.19
N SER A 156 -7.38 1.41 15.03
CA SER A 156 -6.45 2.45 14.58
C SER A 156 -6.46 3.66 15.50
N ALA A 157 -7.59 4.04 16.12
CA ALA A 157 -7.63 5.12 17.11
C ALA A 157 -6.84 4.81 18.38
N ALA A 158 -6.79 3.54 18.79
CA ALA A 158 -5.97 3.06 19.90
C ALA A 158 -4.48 2.93 19.55
N GLY A 159 -4.09 3.05 18.27
CA GLY A 159 -2.70 2.88 17.83
C GLY A 159 -2.34 1.45 17.43
N LEU A 160 -3.33 0.54 17.32
CA LEU A 160 -3.15 -0.85 16.93
C LEU A 160 -3.35 -1.00 15.41
N GLY A 161 -2.41 -1.66 14.73
CA GLY A 161 -2.52 -1.96 13.30
C GLY A 161 -2.55 -0.73 12.38
N VAL A 162 -2.10 0.44 12.87
CA VAL A 162 -2.06 1.70 12.13
C VAL A 162 -1.07 1.57 10.99
N VAL A 163 -1.48 1.84 9.76
CA VAL A 163 -0.53 1.95 8.65
C VAL A 163 0.33 3.19 8.87
N VAL A 164 1.65 3.02 8.88
CA VAL A 164 2.62 4.10 9.10
C VAL A 164 3.40 4.35 7.82
N LEU A 165 3.34 5.59 7.33
CA LEU A 165 4.14 6.07 6.20
C LEU A 165 5.30 6.92 6.72
N ARG A 166 6.53 6.45 6.53
CA ARG A 166 7.77 7.18 6.83
C ARG A 166 8.32 7.75 5.53
N VAL A 167 8.34 9.07 5.40
CA VAL A 167 8.76 9.81 4.20
C VAL A 167 10.08 10.53 4.50
N ARG A 168 11.08 10.23 3.68
CA ARG A 168 12.45 10.77 3.78
C ARG A 168 12.84 11.42 2.46
N LYS A 169 13.88 12.24 2.51
CA LYS A 169 14.41 12.99 1.36
C LYS A 169 13.40 13.93 0.70
N TYR A 170 12.31 14.25 1.40
CA TYR A 170 11.35 15.23 0.94
C TYR A 170 11.93 16.63 1.16
N ASN A 171 11.93 17.47 0.14
CA ASN A 171 12.46 18.83 0.20
C ASN A 171 11.55 19.84 0.92
N GLY A 172 10.32 19.45 1.28
CA GLY A 172 9.35 20.31 1.97
C GLY A 172 8.45 21.15 1.06
N GLU A 173 8.64 21.11 -0.25
CA GLU A 173 7.93 21.92 -1.24
C GLU A 173 6.75 21.16 -1.89
N LEU A 174 5.84 21.91 -2.53
CA LEU A 174 4.66 21.30 -3.17
C LEU A 174 5.02 20.34 -4.32
N ASP A 175 6.18 20.53 -4.94
CA ASP A 175 6.68 19.66 -5.99
C ASP A 175 8.05 19.12 -5.58
N ASP A 176 8.14 17.79 -5.50
CA ASP A 176 9.36 17.06 -5.25
C ASP A 176 9.40 15.85 -6.20
N PRO A 177 10.32 15.81 -7.18
CA PRO A 177 10.34 14.77 -8.19
C PRO A 177 10.77 13.42 -7.64
N ARG A 178 11.34 13.36 -6.42
CA ARG A 178 11.80 12.10 -5.82
C ARG A 178 11.87 12.14 -4.29
N VAL A 179 11.01 11.36 -3.65
CA VAL A 179 11.05 11.09 -2.21
C VAL A 179 11.20 9.59 -1.92
N ASP A 180 11.61 9.25 -0.70
CA ASP A 180 11.77 7.87 -0.23
C ASP A 180 10.67 7.57 0.79
N VAL A 181 9.70 6.73 0.41
CA VAL A 181 8.56 6.38 1.26
C VAL A 181 8.68 4.93 1.69
N THR A 182 8.57 4.72 2.99
CA THR A 182 8.45 3.40 3.61
C THR A 182 7.07 3.24 4.18
N MET A 183 6.46 2.07 4.00
CA MET A 183 5.19 1.71 4.63
C MET A 183 5.42 0.58 5.63
N SER A 184 4.86 0.72 6.81
CA SER A 184 4.85 -0.29 7.85
C SER A 184 3.51 -0.25 8.58
N GLN A 185 3.38 -1.02 9.66
CA GLN A 185 2.19 -1.10 10.48
C GLN A 185 2.59 -1.04 11.95
N SER A 186 1.76 -0.45 12.80
CA SER A 186 2.01 -0.42 14.25
C SER A 186 1.58 -1.73 14.91
N VAL A 187 2.36 -2.13 15.92
CA VAL A 187 1.93 -3.06 16.97
C VAL A 187 1.14 -2.30 18.02
N ALA A 188 1.66 -1.16 18.46
CA ALA A 188 1.04 -0.31 19.47
C ALA A 188 1.34 1.17 19.20
N GLY A 189 0.49 2.04 19.71
CA GLY A 189 0.71 3.47 19.75
C GLY A 189 0.51 4.01 21.16
N PHE A 190 1.21 5.10 21.50
CA PHE A 190 0.96 5.82 22.75
C PHE A 190 1.26 7.31 22.64
N ALA A 191 0.65 8.09 23.52
CA ALA A 191 0.84 9.54 23.55
C ALA A 191 2.28 9.92 23.91
N GLY A 192 2.81 10.91 23.18
CA GLY A 192 4.05 11.62 23.53
C GLY A 192 3.79 13.11 23.71
N THR A 193 4.84 13.86 24.07
CA THR A 193 4.76 15.33 24.17
C THR A 193 5.67 16.03 23.16
N ALA A 194 5.40 17.31 22.91
CA ALA A 194 6.20 18.12 21.99
C ALA A 194 7.67 18.27 22.46
N GLU A 195 7.91 18.23 23.77
CA GLU A 195 9.23 18.36 24.38
C GLU A 195 10.06 17.08 24.35
N GLU A 196 9.42 15.92 24.17
CA GLU A 196 10.11 14.64 24.07
C GLU A 196 10.87 14.56 22.74
N THR A 197 12.13 14.13 22.78
CA THR A 197 12.94 13.86 21.58
C THR A 197 13.18 12.37 21.36
N ALA A 198 12.77 11.54 22.32
CA ALA A 198 12.82 10.08 22.30
C ALA A 198 11.63 9.56 23.12
N PRO A 199 11.11 8.36 22.83
CA PRO A 199 10.04 7.77 23.62
C PRO A 199 10.51 7.54 25.06
N SER A 200 9.62 7.76 26.03
CA SER A 200 9.84 7.27 27.40
C SER A 200 9.94 5.74 27.41
N GLU A 201 10.66 5.17 28.38
CA GLU A 201 10.80 3.70 28.48
C GLU A 201 9.44 3.00 28.47
N TYR A 202 9.35 1.92 27.70
CA TYR A 202 8.13 1.15 27.51
C TYR A 202 8.44 -0.34 27.37
N THR A 203 7.40 -1.16 27.50
CA THR A 203 7.43 -2.58 27.13
C THR A 203 6.13 -2.94 26.44
N ILE A 204 6.18 -3.91 25.53
CA ILE A 204 4.98 -4.42 24.84
C ILE A 204 4.49 -5.65 25.58
N VAL A 205 3.24 -5.63 26.01
CA VAL A 205 2.56 -6.77 26.64
C VAL A 205 1.26 -6.98 25.90
N ASP A 206 1.06 -8.18 25.34
CA ASP A 206 -0.15 -8.53 24.58
C ASP A 206 -0.51 -7.48 23.51
N TYR A 207 0.50 -6.99 22.79
CA TYR A 207 0.40 -6.00 21.71
C TYR A 207 0.00 -4.58 22.14
N ASP A 208 -0.02 -4.30 23.43
CA ASP A 208 -0.22 -2.97 24.00
C ASP A 208 1.07 -2.39 24.58
N ALA A 209 1.17 -1.06 24.59
CA ALA A 209 2.30 -0.36 25.19
C ALA A 209 2.06 -0.11 26.69
N PHE A 210 3.00 -0.57 27.51
CA PHE A 210 3.03 -0.35 28.96
C PHE A 210 4.26 0.46 29.36
N GLU A 211 4.21 1.09 30.53
CA GLU A 211 5.40 1.56 31.22
C GLU A 211 6.40 0.42 31.41
N ALA A 212 7.67 0.74 31.70
CA ALA A 212 8.72 -0.26 31.90
C ALA A 212 8.42 -1.31 33.01
N ASP A 213 7.41 -1.08 33.86
CA ASP A 213 6.93 -2.04 34.85
C ASP A 213 6.09 -3.19 34.26
N GLY A 214 5.64 -3.07 33.00
CA GLY A 214 4.82 -4.07 32.30
C GLY A 214 3.41 -4.23 32.82
N THR A 215 2.91 -3.29 33.63
CA THR A 215 1.59 -3.38 34.30
C THR A 215 0.79 -2.08 34.24
N THR A 216 1.44 -0.94 34.11
CA THR A 216 0.80 0.36 33.94
C THR A 216 0.69 0.68 32.45
N PRO A 217 -0.52 0.73 31.85
CA PRO A 217 -0.67 1.05 30.42
C PRO A 217 -0.13 2.45 30.12
N LYS A 218 0.51 2.61 28.95
CA LYS A 218 0.80 3.93 28.42
C LYS A 218 -0.51 4.63 28.05
N PRO A 219 -0.56 5.97 28.09
CA PRO A 219 -1.72 6.70 27.58
C PRO A 219 -1.91 6.44 26.08
N ALA A 220 -3.15 6.19 25.66
CA ALA A 220 -3.48 6.00 24.25
C ALA A 220 -3.10 7.24 23.40
N PRO A 221 -2.82 7.07 22.09
CA PRO A 221 -2.51 8.18 21.19
C PRO A 221 -3.59 9.27 21.20
N VAL A 222 -3.16 10.53 21.17
CA VAL A 222 -4.05 11.70 21.12
C VAL A 222 -4.21 12.28 19.71
N TRP A 223 -3.36 11.87 18.77
CA TRP A 223 -3.36 12.25 17.36
C TRP A 223 -3.09 13.74 17.10
N GLU A 224 -2.20 14.32 17.92
CA GLU A 224 -1.81 15.75 17.86
C GLU A 224 -0.38 15.97 17.31
N GLY A 225 0.22 14.96 16.66
CA GLY A 225 1.52 15.09 16.01
C GLY A 225 2.72 14.56 16.79
N ASN A 226 2.52 14.16 18.05
CA ASN A 226 3.61 13.76 18.96
C ASN A 226 3.50 12.31 19.44
N ASP A 227 2.51 11.56 18.97
CA ASP A 227 2.32 10.17 19.35
C ASP A 227 3.46 9.30 18.83
N TRP A 228 3.80 8.28 19.61
CA TRP A 228 4.82 7.31 19.32
C TRP A 228 4.18 6.02 18.82
N MET A 229 4.65 5.52 17.68
CA MET A 229 4.23 4.25 17.09
C MET A 229 5.35 3.23 17.19
N VAL A 230 5.04 2.05 17.73
CA VAL A 230 5.93 0.89 17.73
C VAL A 230 5.57 0.06 16.51
N LEU A 231 6.49 -0.10 15.58
CA LEU A 231 6.22 -0.77 14.30
C LEU A 231 6.39 -2.29 14.41
N ARG A 232 5.76 -3.03 13.51
CA ARG A 232 5.94 -4.48 13.40
C ARG A 232 7.33 -4.81 12.84
N ASP A 233 8.05 -5.69 13.51
CA ASP A 233 9.39 -6.15 13.10
C ASP A 233 9.37 -6.90 11.76
N ASP A 234 8.34 -7.70 11.49
CA ASP A 234 8.13 -8.47 10.27
C ASP A 234 7.98 -7.64 8.98
N THR A 235 7.89 -6.31 9.11
CA THR A 235 7.92 -5.36 7.98
C THR A 235 9.33 -4.88 7.63
N PHE A 236 10.35 -5.35 8.36
CA PHE A 236 11.76 -4.99 8.19
C PHE A 236 12.65 -6.24 8.06
N LEU A 237 13.71 -6.13 7.27
CA LEU A 237 14.69 -7.20 7.13
C LEU A 237 15.61 -7.21 8.36
N LEU A 238 15.68 -8.35 9.05
CA LEU A 238 16.55 -8.55 10.22
C LEU A 238 16.32 -7.51 11.33
N ASP A 239 15.06 -7.09 11.51
CA ASP A 239 14.66 -6.13 12.54
C ASP A 239 15.43 -4.79 12.41
N ASP A 240 15.75 -4.38 11.19
CA ASP A 240 16.45 -3.13 10.89
C ASP A 240 15.50 -2.10 10.26
N LEU A 241 15.19 -1.04 11.01
CA LEU A 241 14.35 0.10 10.58
C LEU A 241 14.84 0.76 9.27
N GLU A 242 16.11 0.57 8.91
CA GLU A 242 16.69 1.10 7.68
C GLU A 242 16.58 0.13 6.48
N GLN A 243 16.07 -1.08 6.69
CA GLN A 243 15.84 -2.11 5.67
C GLN A 243 14.36 -2.55 5.61
N PRO A 244 13.42 -1.65 5.31
CA PRO A 244 12.01 -2.00 5.18
C PRO A 244 11.74 -2.92 3.98
N LEU A 245 10.74 -3.79 4.13
CA LEU A 245 10.26 -4.67 3.05
C LEU A 245 9.32 -3.93 2.09
N VAL A 246 8.58 -2.92 2.56
CA VAL A 246 7.73 -2.06 1.73
C VAL A 246 8.35 -0.68 1.62
N ARG A 247 8.98 -0.41 0.47
CA ARG A 247 9.66 0.85 0.19
C ARG A 247 9.51 1.26 -1.27
N ASP A 248 9.24 2.54 -1.49
CA ASP A 248 9.33 3.19 -2.78
C ASP A 248 10.38 4.32 -2.69
N ASP A 249 11.58 4.06 -3.20
CA ASP A 249 12.67 5.05 -3.27
C ASP A 249 12.57 5.96 -4.50
N ASN A 250 11.48 5.85 -5.24
CA ASN A 250 11.14 6.63 -6.42
C ASN A 250 9.71 7.21 -6.34
N ALA A 251 9.15 7.31 -5.12
CA ALA A 251 7.94 8.08 -4.86
C ALA A 251 8.17 9.57 -5.17
N TYR A 252 7.11 10.38 -5.20
CA TYR A 252 7.21 11.82 -5.48
C TYR A 252 6.08 12.60 -4.82
N VAL A 253 6.21 13.92 -4.78
CA VAL A 253 5.15 14.85 -4.37
C VAL A 253 4.85 15.75 -5.56
N ALA A 254 3.59 15.85 -5.98
CA ALA A 254 3.16 16.72 -7.07
C ALA A 254 1.99 17.60 -6.62
N ASN A 255 2.16 18.92 -6.67
CA ASN A 255 1.19 19.89 -6.15
C ASN A 255 0.70 19.57 -4.72
N GLY A 256 1.60 19.11 -3.85
CA GLY A 256 1.32 18.71 -2.48
C GLY A 256 0.75 17.29 -2.32
N VAL A 257 0.53 16.55 -3.41
CA VAL A 257 0.07 15.15 -3.36
C VAL A 257 1.26 14.22 -3.34
N LEU A 258 1.47 13.53 -2.21
CA LEU A 258 2.39 12.41 -2.11
C LEU A 258 1.85 11.24 -2.93
N VAL A 259 2.70 10.65 -3.77
CA VAL A 259 2.40 9.47 -4.58
C VAL A 259 3.48 8.42 -4.34
N MET A 260 3.06 7.24 -3.88
CA MET A 260 3.92 6.05 -3.74
C MET A 260 3.33 4.86 -4.48
N SER A 261 4.21 4.05 -5.07
CA SER A 261 3.87 2.75 -5.66
C SER A 261 4.24 1.66 -4.66
N LEU A 262 3.30 0.78 -4.35
CA LEU A 262 3.58 -0.36 -3.48
C LEU A 262 4.25 -1.48 -4.30
N PRO A 263 5.23 -2.19 -3.73
CA PRO A 263 5.77 -3.40 -4.33
C PRO A 263 4.67 -4.42 -4.65
N GLU A 264 4.82 -5.08 -5.78
CA GLU A 264 3.87 -6.08 -6.27
C GLU A 264 3.64 -7.20 -5.25
N ARG A 265 2.37 -7.44 -4.93
CA ARG A 265 1.89 -8.56 -4.10
C ARG A 265 2.53 -8.64 -2.71
N VAL A 266 3.04 -7.53 -2.19
CA VAL A 266 3.56 -7.50 -0.82
C VAL A 266 2.42 -7.75 0.18
N GLU A 267 2.72 -8.45 1.26
CA GLU A 267 1.75 -8.72 2.32
C GLU A 267 1.56 -7.49 3.18
N ILE A 268 0.31 -7.05 3.30
CA ILE A 268 -0.13 -5.98 4.19
C ILE A 268 -1.07 -6.62 5.21
N ARG A 269 -0.70 -6.61 6.49
CA ARG A 269 -1.43 -7.33 7.55
C ARG A 269 -2.24 -6.37 8.41
N PHE A 270 -3.53 -6.28 8.19
CA PHE A 270 -4.39 -5.54 9.09
C PHE A 270 -4.78 -6.48 10.22
N ALA A 271 -4.09 -6.39 11.36
CA ALA A 271 -4.39 -7.19 12.53
C ALA A 271 -5.00 -6.29 13.61
N GLY A 272 -6.22 -6.63 14.04
CA GLY A 272 -6.82 -6.21 15.31
C GLY A 272 -6.83 -7.37 16.29
N GLU A 273 -7.24 -7.11 17.53
CA GLU A 273 -7.23 -8.12 18.61
C GLU A 273 -8.08 -9.35 18.28
N GLU A 274 -9.24 -9.14 17.65
CA GLU A 274 -10.21 -10.21 17.37
C GLU A 274 -10.26 -10.64 15.91
N ASN A 275 -9.88 -9.75 14.99
CA ASN A 275 -9.99 -9.96 13.55
C ASN A 275 -8.75 -9.45 12.84
N GLY A 276 -8.37 -10.09 11.73
CA GLY A 276 -7.35 -9.54 10.86
C GLY A 276 -7.44 -10.09 9.45
N ILE A 277 -6.90 -9.34 8.50
CA ILE A 277 -6.82 -9.71 7.09
C ILE A 277 -5.41 -9.51 6.55
N THR A 278 -5.02 -10.35 5.60
CA THR A 278 -3.81 -10.14 4.81
C THR A 278 -4.20 -9.71 3.41
N VAL A 279 -3.73 -8.54 3.00
CA VAL A 279 -4.00 -7.97 1.68
C VAL A 279 -2.74 -8.10 0.82
N ARG A 280 -2.91 -8.53 -0.43
CA ARG A 280 -1.87 -8.54 -1.46
C ARG A 280 -2.43 -7.93 -2.73
N LEU A 281 -1.87 -6.79 -3.13
CA LEU A 281 -2.36 -6.04 -4.29
C LEU A 281 -1.32 -6.04 -5.42
N THR A 282 -1.80 -5.94 -6.65
CA THR A 282 -0.97 -5.66 -7.82
C THR A 282 -1.22 -4.26 -8.37
N GLY A 283 -0.16 -3.62 -8.86
CA GLY A 283 -0.20 -2.25 -9.37
C GLY A 283 -0.68 -1.22 -8.34
N ALA A 284 -0.49 -1.51 -7.05
CA ALA A 284 -1.05 -0.70 -5.99
C ALA A 284 -0.33 0.64 -5.84
N ARG A 285 -1.12 1.70 -5.61
CA ARG A 285 -0.63 3.04 -5.36
C ARG A 285 -1.29 3.61 -4.10
N ALA A 286 -0.52 4.36 -3.33
CA ALA A 286 -1.07 5.20 -2.29
C ALA A 286 -0.83 6.68 -2.61
N LEU A 287 -1.86 7.48 -2.43
CA LEU A 287 -1.88 8.91 -2.68
C LEU A 287 -2.38 9.63 -1.44
N GLY A 288 -1.89 10.83 -1.16
CA GLY A 288 -2.45 11.68 -0.11
C GLY A 288 -1.94 13.10 -0.19
N THR A 289 -2.77 14.08 0.18
CA THR A 289 -2.41 15.49 0.13
C THR A 289 -1.74 15.90 1.42
N ILE A 290 -0.47 16.29 1.37
CA ILE A 290 0.24 16.85 2.53
C ILE A 290 -0.38 18.23 2.81
N SER A 291 -0.89 18.43 4.02
CA SER A 291 -1.43 19.73 4.41
C SER A 291 -0.35 20.82 4.34
N PRO A 292 -0.71 22.11 4.13
CA PRO A 292 0.29 23.18 4.03
C PRO A 292 1.20 23.34 5.25
N ASP A 293 0.77 22.91 6.44
CA ASP A 293 1.56 22.91 7.68
C ASP A 293 2.34 21.58 7.91
N GLY A 294 2.21 20.64 6.98
CA GLY A 294 2.81 19.31 7.03
C GLY A 294 2.34 18.44 8.18
N GLN A 295 1.25 18.78 8.87
CA GLN A 295 0.74 18.05 10.04
C GLN A 295 -0.23 16.92 9.68
N ARG A 296 -0.81 16.96 8.49
CA ARG A 296 -1.82 16.02 8.01
C ARG A 296 -1.42 15.48 6.64
N LEU A 297 -1.87 14.26 6.38
CA LEU A 297 -1.96 13.70 5.05
C LEU A 297 -3.44 13.44 4.78
N GLU A 298 -4.07 14.34 4.04
CA GLU A 298 -5.53 14.40 3.84
C GLU A 298 -5.95 13.59 2.61
N ASN A 299 -7.18 13.06 2.63
CA ASN A 299 -7.77 12.34 1.50
C ASN A 299 -6.86 11.20 1.02
N VAL A 300 -6.32 10.42 1.95
CA VAL A 300 -5.41 9.33 1.60
C VAL A 300 -6.20 8.26 0.86
N LEU A 301 -5.69 7.81 -0.28
CA LEU A 301 -6.28 6.78 -1.11
C LEU A 301 -5.27 5.65 -1.30
N PHE A 302 -5.67 4.42 -1.01
CA PHE A 302 -4.99 3.23 -1.48
C PHE A 302 -5.83 2.61 -2.58
N ALA A 303 -5.24 2.42 -3.75
CA ALA A 303 -5.91 1.82 -4.90
C ALA A 303 -5.05 0.71 -5.51
N GLY A 304 -5.67 -0.37 -6.01
CA GLY A 304 -4.96 -1.46 -6.66
C GLY A 304 -5.85 -2.63 -7.08
N ARG A 305 -5.22 -3.70 -7.53
CA ARG A 305 -5.89 -4.93 -8.02
C ARG A 305 -5.77 -6.04 -6.99
N TRP A 306 -6.88 -6.54 -6.47
CA TRP A 306 -6.90 -7.65 -5.50
C TRP A 306 -7.39 -8.93 -6.17
N SER A 307 -6.51 -9.92 -6.30
CA SER A 307 -6.87 -11.15 -7.02
C SER A 307 -7.96 -11.92 -6.28
N ILE A 308 -8.86 -12.56 -7.03
CA ILE A 308 -9.92 -13.43 -6.48
C ILE A 308 -9.31 -14.51 -5.57
N ASN A 309 -8.17 -15.07 -5.96
CA ASN A 309 -7.49 -16.10 -5.16
C ASN A 309 -7.01 -15.57 -3.81
N ASP A 310 -6.43 -14.36 -3.77
CA ASP A 310 -6.00 -13.74 -2.51
C ASP A 310 -7.22 -13.33 -1.66
N LEU A 311 -8.30 -12.85 -2.27
CA LEU A 311 -9.57 -12.57 -1.59
C LEU A 311 -10.16 -13.83 -0.95
N LEU A 312 -10.22 -14.94 -1.68
CA LEU A 312 -10.69 -16.22 -1.16
C LEU A 312 -9.80 -16.75 -0.02
N GLN A 313 -8.48 -16.57 -0.09
CA GLN A 313 -7.60 -16.91 1.04
C GLN A 313 -7.89 -16.05 2.27
N THR A 314 -8.23 -14.78 2.06
CA THR A 314 -8.59 -13.86 3.15
C THR A 314 -9.88 -14.28 3.86
N THR A 315 -10.83 -14.90 3.14
CA THR A 315 -12.10 -15.35 3.75
C THR A 315 -11.91 -16.33 4.90
N GLU A 316 -10.84 -17.14 4.90
CA GLU A 316 -10.53 -18.07 5.99
C GLU A 316 -10.22 -17.32 7.29
N SER A 317 -9.44 -16.24 7.25
CA SER A 317 -9.16 -15.39 8.42
C SER A 317 -10.43 -14.74 9.00
N LEU A 318 -11.45 -14.60 8.17
CA LEU A 318 -12.76 -14.04 8.50
C LEU A 318 -13.78 -15.12 8.93
N GLY A 319 -13.35 -16.38 9.09
CA GLY A 319 -14.21 -17.50 9.48
C GLY A 319 -15.14 -18.02 8.37
N VAL A 320 -14.96 -17.57 7.13
CA VAL A 320 -15.72 -18.03 5.96
C VAL A 320 -14.95 -19.17 5.28
N CYS A 321 -15.35 -20.41 5.62
CA CYS A 321 -14.56 -21.59 5.30
C CYS A 321 -14.92 -22.25 3.95
N PRO A 322 -13.92 -22.75 3.19
CA PRO A 322 -14.14 -23.52 1.98
C PRO A 322 -15.14 -24.66 2.15
N GLY A 323 -16.06 -24.80 1.20
CA GLY A 323 -17.12 -25.82 1.22
C GLY A 323 -18.36 -25.45 2.04
N GLY A 324 -18.35 -24.34 2.78
CA GLY A 324 -19.53 -23.76 3.42
C GLY A 324 -20.47 -23.02 2.45
N ALA A 325 -21.71 -22.78 2.90
CA ALA A 325 -22.69 -22.02 2.12
C ALA A 325 -22.24 -20.55 1.94
N GLN A 326 -21.72 -19.93 3.01
CA GLN A 326 -21.20 -18.57 2.99
C GLN A 326 -20.04 -18.42 1.99
N PHE A 327 -19.11 -19.37 1.97
CA PHE A 327 -18.00 -19.36 1.02
C PHE A 327 -18.47 -19.46 -0.43
N SER A 328 -19.50 -20.28 -0.70
CA SER A 328 -20.08 -20.38 -2.04
C SER A 328 -20.79 -19.09 -2.46
N ILE A 329 -21.50 -18.42 -1.54
CA ILE A 329 -22.11 -17.11 -1.79
C ILE A 329 -21.03 -16.07 -2.09
N PHE A 330 -19.98 -16.02 -1.27
CA PHE A 330 -18.88 -15.08 -1.43
C PHE A 330 -18.13 -15.29 -2.74
N ARG A 331 -17.78 -16.54 -3.07
CA ARG A 331 -17.15 -16.89 -4.34
C ARG A 331 -17.99 -16.48 -5.54
N ASN A 332 -19.29 -16.80 -5.54
CA ASN A 332 -20.18 -16.41 -6.64
C ASN A 332 -20.23 -14.88 -6.77
N LYS A 333 -20.25 -14.15 -5.65
CA LYS A 333 -20.20 -12.69 -5.67
C LYS A 333 -18.90 -12.17 -6.27
N LEU A 334 -17.75 -12.76 -5.95
CA LEU A 334 -16.47 -12.41 -6.58
C LEU A 334 -16.49 -12.71 -8.09
N ASP A 335 -17.03 -13.85 -8.51
CA ASP A 335 -17.14 -14.24 -9.91
C ASP A 335 -18.02 -13.25 -10.71
N SER A 336 -19.04 -12.64 -10.09
CA SER A 336 -19.85 -11.60 -10.72
C SER A 336 -19.23 -10.19 -10.61
N ALA A 337 -18.47 -9.89 -9.56
CA ALA A 337 -17.94 -8.55 -9.28
C ALA A 337 -16.54 -8.31 -9.87
N ALA A 338 -15.82 -9.34 -10.29
CA ALA A 338 -14.49 -9.20 -10.87
C ALA A 338 -14.54 -8.39 -12.17
N ASP A 339 -13.79 -7.31 -12.19
CA ASP A 339 -13.77 -6.29 -13.24
C ASP A 339 -12.38 -6.13 -13.88
N LEU A 340 -11.34 -6.67 -13.24
CA LEU A 340 -9.95 -6.53 -13.67
C LEU A 340 -9.21 -7.86 -13.79
N ARG A 341 -8.07 -7.83 -14.47
CA ARG A 341 -7.01 -8.83 -14.40
C ARG A 341 -6.06 -8.50 -13.26
N SER A 342 -5.63 -9.51 -12.53
CA SER A 342 -4.59 -9.39 -11.51
C SER A 342 -3.28 -8.90 -12.12
N ASP A 343 -2.84 -9.46 -13.25
CA ASP A 343 -1.73 -8.94 -14.05
C ASP A 343 -2.25 -8.15 -15.26
N PRO A 344 -2.10 -6.81 -15.30
CA PRO A 344 -2.62 -5.98 -16.40
C PRO A 344 -2.04 -6.36 -17.77
N ARG A 345 -0.87 -7.00 -17.82
CA ARG A 345 -0.25 -7.44 -19.09
C ARG A 345 -0.98 -8.64 -19.72
N THR A 346 -1.86 -9.29 -18.97
CA THR A 346 -2.66 -10.43 -19.42
C THR A 346 -4.07 -10.04 -19.85
N ALA A 347 -4.38 -8.75 -19.85
CA ALA A 347 -5.67 -8.24 -20.27
C ALA A 347 -5.87 -8.29 -21.79
N GLY A 348 -7.14 -8.27 -22.21
CA GLY A 348 -7.51 -8.35 -23.61
C GLY A 348 -8.95 -8.81 -23.83
N ASP A 349 -9.43 -8.56 -25.04
CA ASP A 349 -10.79 -8.91 -25.45
C ASP A 349 -11.08 -10.41 -25.29
N GLY A 350 -12.19 -10.73 -24.61
CA GLY A 350 -12.63 -12.09 -24.33
C GLY A 350 -11.82 -12.84 -23.26
N VAL A 351 -10.90 -12.18 -22.55
CA VAL A 351 -10.21 -12.77 -21.39
C VAL A 351 -11.09 -12.63 -20.14
N THR A 352 -11.12 -13.65 -19.29
CA THR A 352 -11.88 -13.63 -18.03
C THR A 352 -11.17 -12.77 -16.96
N CYS A 353 -11.89 -11.95 -16.21
CA CYS A 353 -11.37 -11.20 -15.07
C CYS A 353 -10.97 -12.14 -13.92
N ASP A 354 -9.91 -11.83 -13.19
CA ASP A 354 -9.44 -12.62 -12.05
C ASP A 354 -9.01 -11.77 -10.84
N ALA A 355 -9.39 -10.49 -10.84
CA ALA A 355 -9.19 -9.55 -9.75
C ALA A 355 -10.37 -8.58 -9.66
N LEU A 356 -10.47 -7.95 -8.48
CA LEU A 356 -11.31 -6.79 -8.26
C LEU A 356 -10.44 -5.53 -8.18
N SER A 357 -10.94 -4.44 -8.72
CA SER A 357 -10.46 -3.10 -8.39
C SER A 357 -10.82 -2.74 -6.95
N VAL A 358 -9.87 -2.13 -6.25
CA VAL A 358 -10.02 -1.73 -4.86
C VAL A 358 -9.62 -0.27 -4.72
N GLY A 359 -10.46 0.52 -4.04
CA GLY A 359 -10.14 1.83 -3.50
C GLY A 359 -10.57 1.91 -2.04
N VAL A 360 -9.67 2.28 -1.13
CA VAL A 360 -9.97 2.53 0.29
C VAL A 360 -9.32 3.83 0.74
N THR A 361 -9.97 4.55 1.66
CA THR A 361 -9.50 5.85 2.11
C THR A 361 -9.00 5.85 3.54
N PHE A 362 -8.15 6.82 3.89
CA PHE A 362 -7.69 7.09 5.25
C PHE A 362 -7.48 8.59 5.46
N GLU A 363 -7.23 8.96 6.71
CA GLU A 363 -6.71 10.26 7.11
C GLU A 363 -5.39 10.08 7.88
N GLY A 364 -4.33 10.77 7.45
CA GLY A 364 -3.00 10.65 8.03
C GLY A 364 -2.68 11.76 9.02
N TYR A 365 -2.13 11.39 10.17
CA TYR A 365 -1.75 12.28 11.26
C TYR A 365 -0.26 12.17 11.50
N ARG A 366 0.41 13.28 11.82
CA ARG A 366 1.80 13.22 12.26
C ARG A 366 1.98 12.31 13.46
N VAL A 367 3.00 11.47 13.40
CA VAL A 367 3.43 10.58 14.48
C VAL A 367 4.96 10.49 14.48
N ARG A 368 5.51 9.71 15.41
CA ARG A 368 6.94 9.43 15.54
C ARG A 368 7.14 7.92 15.70
N ILE A 369 8.33 7.43 15.39
CA ILE A 369 8.66 6.00 15.51
C ILE A 369 9.37 5.75 16.84
N ALA A 370 8.80 4.88 17.67
CA ALA A 370 9.34 4.52 18.98
C ALA A 370 10.35 3.35 18.90
N GLY A 371 10.22 2.50 17.90
CA GLY A 371 10.97 1.26 17.75
C GLY A 371 10.19 0.23 16.93
N ILE A 372 10.64 -1.02 17.04
CA ILE A 372 10.01 -2.19 16.40
C ILE A 372 9.76 -3.27 17.46
N SER A 373 8.74 -4.10 17.23
CA SER A 373 8.38 -5.22 18.09
C SER A 373 7.67 -6.30 17.26
N GLU A 374 7.63 -7.52 17.79
CA GLU A 374 6.81 -8.60 17.25
C GLU A 374 5.34 -8.17 17.17
N GLY A 375 4.72 -8.37 16.02
CA GLY A 375 3.32 -8.03 15.79
C GLY A 375 2.37 -9.22 15.86
N LEU A 376 1.08 -8.94 16.07
CA LEU A 376 0.02 -9.96 16.06
C LEU A 376 -0.23 -10.49 14.65
N ASP A 377 -0.17 -11.80 14.45
CA ASP A 377 -0.60 -12.39 13.18
C ASP A 377 -2.13 -12.45 13.08
N PRO A 378 -2.71 -12.17 11.89
CA PRO A 378 -4.12 -12.45 11.64
C PRO A 378 -4.44 -13.91 11.99
N PRO A 379 -5.66 -14.20 12.50
CA PRO A 379 -6.08 -15.57 12.76
C PRO A 379 -5.93 -16.43 11.49
N THR A 380 -5.12 -17.50 11.57
CA THR A 380 -4.82 -18.38 10.42
C THR A 380 -5.69 -19.65 10.37
N ASP A 381 -6.38 -20.00 11.47
CA ASP A 381 -7.12 -21.26 11.63
C ASP A 381 -8.56 -21.01 12.15
N SER A 382 -9.29 -20.06 11.58
CA SER A 382 -10.71 -19.86 11.94
C SER A 382 -11.63 -20.96 11.38
N CYS A 383 -11.08 -21.88 10.58
CA CYS A 383 -11.78 -22.99 9.95
C CYS A 383 -11.43 -24.35 10.60
N PRO A 384 -12.44 -25.15 11.00
CA PRO A 384 -12.23 -26.40 11.75
C PRO A 384 -11.78 -27.61 10.93
#